data_AF-A0A1C5UYC8-F1
#
_entry.id   AF-A0A1C5UYC8-F1
#
_cell.length_a   1.000
_cell.length_b   1.000
_cell.length_c   1.000
_cell.angle_alpha   90.00
_cell.angle_beta   90.00
_cell.angle_gamma   90.00
#
_symmetry.space_group_name_H-M   'P 1'
#
loop_
_entity.id
_entity.type
_entity.pdbx_description
1 polymer ?
#
loop_
_entity_poly.entity_id
_entity_poly.type
_entity_poly.pdbx_seq_one_letter_code
_entity_poly.pdbx_strand_id
1 'polypeptide(L)'
;MNKFFCPENPVIRFLSCFCDLMFTNALFIISSIPIVTIGASITAMYHVMFQLQDGTESYIYKMFFKSFKRNFRQSTCIWIPFLLLTAFFTGDLYIIYHVIDPSYSWIQFPVWFLLIMVFCIQVYAFPQIARFDTGLHRLLCNSALLAVGNFPTTVFFIVVPIGILHFSAQSGKRLVVTGSLLLFFGFAAFAYIYTLFFNRIFDRCITKGADNT
;
A
#
# COMPACT_ATOMS: atom_id res chain seq x y z
N MET A 1 26.34 3.80 -34.47
CA MET A 1 26.26 3.46 -33.03
C MET A 1 24.87 3.85 -32.55
N ASN A 2 24.09 2.86 -32.11
CA ASN A 2 22.64 2.81 -32.29
C ASN A 2 21.84 3.69 -31.32
N LYS A 3 20.94 4.53 -31.88
CA LYS A 3 19.83 5.23 -31.21
C LYS A 3 18.86 4.31 -30.43
N PHE A 4 19.06 2.99 -30.49
CA PHE A 4 18.30 1.99 -29.73
C PHE A 4 18.70 1.90 -28.25
N PHE A 5 19.75 2.58 -27.80
CA PHE A 5 20.20 2.61 -26.41
C PHE A 5 20.22 4.01 -25.80
N CYS A 6 19.50 4.97 -26.40
CA CYS A 6 19.33 6.30 -25.82
C CYS A 6 18.27 6.26 -24.71
N PRO A 7 18.55 6.72 -23.48
CA PRO A 7 17.58 6.82 -22.37
C PRO A 7 16.31 7.62 -22.72
N GLU A 8 16.36 8.40 -23.80
CA GLU A 8 15.25 9.18 -24.35
C GLU A 8 14.19 8.32 -25.08
N ASN A 9 14.50 7.06 -25.42
CA ASN A 9 13.53 6.18 -26.04
C ASN A 9 12.48 5.73 -25.00
N PRO A 10 11.18 6.01 -25.22
CA PRO A 10 10.12 5.67 -24.27
C PRO A 10 10.07 4.16 -23.94
N VAL A 11 10.50 3.30 -24.86
CA VAL A 11 10.56 1.85 -24.64
C VAL A 11 11.62 1.48 -23.60
N ILE A 12 12.79 2.10 -23.67
CA ILE A 12 13.89 1.83 -22.72
C ILE A 12 13.51 2.34 -21.35
N ARG A 13 12.93 3.54 -21.27
CA ARG A 13 12.43 4.10 -20.01
C ARG A 13 11.36 3.22 -19.37
N PHE A 14 10.43 2.69 -20.18
CA PHE A 14 9.44 1.73 -19.69
C PHE A 14 10.09 0.44 -19.18
N LEU A 15 11.05 -0.11 -19.91
CA LEU A 15 11.74 -1.33 -19.53
C LEU A 15 12.59 -1.16 -18.26
N SER A 16 13.26 -0.01 -18.10
CA SER A 16 13.97 0.36 -16.88
C SER A 16 13.01 0.45 -15.69
N CYS A 17 11.89 1.17 -15.83
CA CYS A 17 10.86 1.24 -14.80
C CYS A 17 10.29 -0.15 -14.45
N PHE A 18 10.10 -1.02 -15.44
CA PHE A 18 9.65 -2.38 -15.22
C PHE A 18 10.67 -3.21 -14.42
N CYS A 19 11.95 -3.15 -14.78
CA CYS A 19 13.02 -3.78 -14.02
C CYS A 19 13.08 -3.23 -12.58
N ASP A 20 12.94 -1.93 -12.42
CA ASP A 20 12.94 -1.23 -11.13
C ASP A 20 11.80 -1.70 -10.22
N LEU A 21 10.61 -1.90 -10.80
CA LEU A 21 9.46 -2.49 -10.12
C LEU A 21 9.75 -3.93 -9.69
N MET A 22 10.32 -4.77 -10.56
CA MET A 22 10.68 -6.15 -10.23
C MET A 22 11.70 -6.22 -9.07
N PHE A 23 12.76 -5.40 -9.12
CA PHE A 23 13.75 -5.33 -8.05
C PHE A 23 13.13 -4.88 -6.73
N THR A 24 12.28 -3.86 -6.77
CA THR A 24 11.58 -3.37 -5.57
C THR A 24 10.63 -4.42 -5.01
N ASN A 25 9.93 -5.17 -5.86
CA ASN A 25 9.03 -6.25 -5.45
C ASN A 25 9.79 -7.38 -4.75
N ALA A 26 10.94 -7.78 -5.29
CA ALA A 26 11.81 -8.78 -4.68
C ALA A 26 12.31 -8.33 -3.30
N LEU A 27 12.78 -7.08 -3.19
CA LEU A 27 13.18 -6.47 -1.92
C LEU A 27 12.02 -6.44 -0.92
N PHE A 28 10.83 -6.08 -1.37
CA PHE A 28 9.61 -6.06 -0.56
C PHE A 28 9.29 -7.45 -0.01
N ILE A 29 9.37 -8.50 -0.82
CA ILE A 29 9.07 -9.87 -0.38
C ILE A 29 10.09 -10.35 0.66
N ILE A 30 11.38 -10.16 0.39
CA ILE A 30 12.45 -10.58 1.31
C ILE A 30 12.33 -9.85 2.65
N SER A 31 12.07 -8.54 2.61
CA SER A 31 11.91 -7.72 3.82
C SER A 31 10.58 -7.94 4.53
N SER A 32 9.59 -8.58 3.90
CA SER A 32 8.28 -8.88 4.48
C SER A 32 8.18 -10.29 5.07
N ILE A 33 9.29 -11.06 5.12
CA ILE A 33 9.32 -12.39 5.74
C ILE A 33 8.89 -12.32 7.22
N PRO A 34 9.43 -11.39 8.04
CA PRO A 34 8.87 -11.14 9.36
C PRO A 34 7.56 -10.36 9.25
N ILE A 35 6.50 -10.87 9.87
CA ILE A 35 5.18 -10.20 9.85
C ILE A 35 5.26 -8.77 10.42
N VAL A 36 6.16 -8.52 11.38
CA VAL A 36 6.36 -7.20 12.01
C VAL A 36 7.03 -6.16 11.09
N THR A 37 7.71 -6.60 10.04
CA THR A 37 8.43 -5.71 9.12
C THR A 37 7.61 -5.35 7.88
N ILE A 38 6.47 -6.00 7.65
CA ILE A 38 5.56 -5.72 6.53
C ILE A 38 5.23 -4.23 6.45
N GLY A 39 4.87 -3.58 7.57
CA GLY A 39 4.57 -2.14 7.59
C GLY A 39 5.75 -1.26 7.13
N ALA A 40 6.98 -1.59 7.55
CA ALA A 40 8.19 -0.88 7.13
C ALA A 40 8.52 -1.14 5.66
N SER A 41 8.32 -2.37 5.17
CA SER A 41 8.51 -2.77 3.77
C SER A 41 7.53 -2.07 2.84
N ILE A 42 6.25 -1.97 3.22
CA ILE A 42 5.22 -1.22 2.48
C ILE A 42 5.62 0.25 2.38
N THR A 43 6.05 0.85 3.49
CA THR A 43 6.48 2.26 3.53
C THR A 43 7.70 2.49 2.63
N ALA A 44 8.70 1.61 2.69
CA ALA A 44 9.90 1.70 1.86
C ALA A 44 9.57 1.53 0.37
N MET A 45 8.66 0.62 0.04
CA MET A 45 8.18 0.43 -1.34
C MET A 45 7.50 1.70 -1.85
N TYR A 46 6.55 2.28 -1.10
CA TYR A 46 5.91 3.54 -1.48
C TYR A 46 6.92 4.68 -1.67
N HIS A 47 7.92 4.78 -0.79
CA HIS A 47 8.98 5.78 -0.93
C HIS A 47 9.77 5.62 -2.24
N VAL A 48 10.14 4.38 -2.62
CA VAL A 48 10.80 4.13 -3.91
C VAL A 48 9.88 4.49 -5.08
N MET A 49 8.59 4.18 -5.01
CA MET A 49 7.64 4.52 -6.08
C MET A 49 7.47 6.04 -6.26
N PHE A 50 7.45 6.81 -5.17
CA PHE A 50 7.43 8.27 -5.25
C PHE A 50 8.70 8.81 -5.92
N GLN A 51 9.88 8.34 -5.51
CA GLN A 51 11.16 8.76 -6.09
C GLN A 51 11.30 8.37 -7.57
N LEU A 52 10.75 7.21 -7.96
CA LEU A 52 10.71 6.78 -9.36
C LEU A 52 9.85 7.71 -10.23
N GLN A 53 8.77 8.26 -9.67
CA GLN A 53 7.91 9.24 -10.36
C GLN A 53 8.52 10.64 -10.42
N ASP A 54 9.24 11.03 -9.37
CA ASP A 54 9.96 12.31 -9.32
C ASP A 54 11.20 12.31 -10.22
N GLY A 55 11.56 11.17 -10.81
CA GLY A 55 12.67 11.03 -11.75
C GLY A 55 14.05 11.13 -11.08
N THR A 56 14.12 10.87 -9.77
CA THR A 56 15.40 10.91 -9.04
C THR A 56 16.19 9.63 -9.33
N GLU A 57 17.27 9.78 -10.10
CA GLU A 57 18.22 8.72 -10.42
C GLU A 57 18.99 8.29 -9.16
N SER A 58 18.52 7.23 -8.49
CA SER A 58 19.28 6.60 -7.41
C SER A 58 19.12 5.09 -7.42
N TYR A 59 20.13 4.41 -6.90
CA TYR A 59 20.12 2.96 -6.78
C TYR A 59 18.95 2.49 -5.88
N ILE A 60 18.01 1.74 -6.46
CA ILE A 60 16.77 1.30 -5.81
C ILE A 60 17.01 0.60 -4.49
N TYR A 61 17.96 -0.33 -4.44
CA TYR A 61 18.28 -1.04 -3.20
C TYR A 61 18.74 -0.09 -2.10
N LYS A 62 19.57 0.93 -2.43
CA LYS A 62 20.02 1.93 -1.46
C LYS A 62 18.84 2.75 -0.95
N MET A 63 17.95 3.19 -1.86
CA MET A 63 16.76 3.95 -1.48
C MET A 63 15.83 3.14 -0.59
N PHE A 64 15.57 1.89 -0.97
CA PHE A 64 14.71 0.98 -0.23
C PHE A 64 15.22 0.76 1.19
N PHE A 65 16.49 0.32 1.35
CA PHE A 65 17.06 0.05 2.67
C PHE A 65 17.23 1.31 3.52
N LYS A 66 17.54 2.46 2.90
CA LYS A 66 17.61 3.75 3.61
C LYS A 66 16.23 4.14 4.17
N SER A 67 15.18 4.05 3.36
CA SER A 67 13.82 4.35 3.79
C SER A 67 13.31 3.34 4.81
N PHE A 68 13.57 2.05 4.57
CA PHE A 68 13.23 0.96 5.49
C PHE A 68 13.81 1.21 6.87
N LYS A 69 15.12 1.49 6.98
CA LYS A 69 15.78 1.73 8.27
C LYS A 69 15.31 3.02 8.94
N ARG A 70 15.07 4.09 8.16
CA ARG A 70 14.58 5.36 8.71
C ARG A 70 13.18 5.22 9.31
N ASN A 71 12.28 4.56 8.60
CA ASN A 71 10.87 4.50 8.96
C ASN A 71 10.51 3.24 9.77
N PHE A 72 11.45 2.31 9.97
CA PHE A 72 11.22 1.04 10.66
C PHE A 72 10.46 1.20 11.97
N ARG A 73 10.96 2.09 12.86
CA ARG A 73 10.38 2.28 14.19
C ARG A 73 8.96 2.84 14.12
N GLN A 74 8.74 3.84 13.27
CA GLN A 74 7.44 4.49 13.14
C GLN A 74 6.42 3.58 12.45
N SER A 75 6.79 2.99 11.30
CA SER A 75 5.92 2.10 10.53
C SER A 75 5.56 0.85 11.31
N THR A 76 6.51 0.23 12.04
CA THR A 76 6.21 -0.94 12.88
C THR A 76 5.37 -0.57 14.10
N CYS A 77 5.60 0.60 14.71
CA CYS A 77 4.79 1.07 15.84
C CYS A 77 3.32 1.29 15.46
N ILE A 78 3.04 1.71 14.22
CA ILE A 78 1.68 1.87 13.69
C ILE A 78 1.10 0.52 13.21
N TRP A 79 1.96 -0.32 12.62
CA TRP A 79 1.56 -1.63 12.11
C TRP A 79 1.09 -2.58 13.20
N ILE A 80 1.75 -2.60 14.37
CA ILE A 80 1.39 -3.52 15.47
C ILE A 80 -0.06 -3.31 15.95
N PRO A 81 -0.51 -2.09 16.30
CA PRO A 81 -1.92 -1.83 16.62
C PRO A 81 -2.87 -2.21 15.50
N PHE A 82 -2.53 -1.92 14.24
CA PHE A 82 -3.38 -2.31 13.11
C PHE A 82 -3.51 -3.83 12.99
N LEU A 83 -2.41 -4.56 13.15
CA LEU A 83 -2.39 -6.02 13.14
C LEU A 83 -3.25 -6.56 14.28
N LEU A 84 -3.10 -6.03 15.48
CA LEU A 84 -3.86 -6.45 16.66
C LEU A 84 -5.37 -6.20 16.50
N LEU A 85 -5.76 -5.03 15.99
CA LEU A 85 -7.16 -4.71 15.68
C LEU A 85 -7.73 -5.65 14.61
N THR A 86 -6.96 -5.90 13.55
CA THR A 86 -7.39 -6.78 12.45
C THR A 86 -7.55 -8.22 12.93
N ALA A 87 -6.63 -8.71 13.75
CA ALA A 87 -6.69 -10.04 14.35
C ALA A 87 -7.90 -10.17 15.30
N PHE A 88 -8.15 -9.15 16.12
CA PHE A 88 -9.30 -9.10 17.02
C PHE A 88 -10.62 -9.20 16.24
N PHE A 89 -10.85 -8.30 15.27
CA PHE A 89 -12.09 -8.32 14.46
C PHE A 89 -12.26 -9.58 13.63
N THR A 90 -11.17 -10.18 13.13
CA THR A 90 -11.23 -11.46 12.41
C THR A 90 -11.62 -12.61 13.35
N GLY A 91 -11.15 -12.57 14.60
CA GLY A 91 -11.57 -13.49 15.65
C GLY A 91 -13.05 -13.34 16.00
N ASP A 92 -13.55 -12.11 16.13
CA ASP A 92 -14.98 -11.84 16.32
C ASP A 92 -15.81 -12.42 15.18
N LEU A 93 -15.40 -12.19 13.92
CA LEU A 93 -16.07 -12.78 12.76
C LEU A 93 -16.06 -14.31 12.79
N TYR A 94 -14.94 -14.92 13.19
CA TYR A 94 -14.85 -16.38 13.30
C TYR A 94 -15.87 -16.94 14.30
N ILE A 95 -16.01 -16.31 15.46
CA ILE A 95 -17.00 -16.68 16.48
C ILE A 95 -18.43 -16.48 15.94
N ILE A 96 -18.71 -15.35 15.29
CA ILE A 96 -20.02 -15.06 14.71
C ILE A 96 -20.40 -16.12 13.66
N TYR A 97 -19.47 -16.58 12.82
CA TYR A 97 -19.76 -17.55 11.77
C TYR A 97 -19.85 -19.01 12.25
N HIS A 98 -19.11 -19.40 13.31
CA HIS A 98 -18.99 -20.82 13.70
C HIS A 98 -19.66 -21.17 15.04
N VAL A 99 -19.91 -20.18 15.90
CA VAL A 99 -20.38 -20.41 17.28
C VAL A 99 -21.78 -19.84 17.49
N ILE A 100 -22.08 -18.69 16.88
CA ILE A 100 -23.36 -18.01 17.05
C ILE A 100 -24.41 -18.60 16.10
N ASP A 101 -25.65 -18.73 16.59
CA ASP A 101 -26.77 -19.17 15.78
C ASP A 101 -26.96 -18.28 14.53
N PRO A 102 -27.25 -18.86 13.35
CA PRO A 102 -27.42 -18.12 12.09
C PRO A 102 -28.46 -17.01 12.16
N SER A 103 -29.42 -17.10 13.09
CA SER A 103 -30.44 -16.08 13.33
C SER A 103 -29.84 -14.72 13.74
N TYR A 104 -28.68 -14.72 14.40
CA TYR A 104 -27.97 -13.51 14.82
C TYR A 104 -26.84 -13.09 13.85
N SER A 105 -26.84 -13.64 12.62
CA SER A 105 -25.82 -13.30 11.61
C SER A 105 -25.74 -11.79 11.29
N TRP A 106 -26.75 -10.99 11.65
CA TRP A 106 -26.76 -9.54 11.44
C TRP A 106 -25.66 -8.82 12.22
N ILE A 107 -25.12 -9.44 13.29
CA ILE A 107 -24.01 -8.90 14.09
C ILE A 107 -22.70 -8.80 13.27
N GLN A 108 -22.60 -9.49 12.12
CA GLN A 108 -21.42 -9.41 11.25
C GLN A 108 -21.23 -8.03 10.58
N PHE A 109 -22.33 -7.30 10.32
CA PHE A 109 -22.29 -6.04 9.56
C PHE A 109 -21.49 -4.92 10.26
N PRO A 110 -21.69 -4.62 11.55
CA PRO A 110 -20.88 -3.61 12.24
C PRO A 110 -19.39 -3.99 12.32
N VAL A 111 -19.08 -5.28 12.48
CA VAL A 111 -17.69 -5.76 12.52
C VAL A 111 -16.99 -5.56 11.17
N TRP A 112 -17.67 -5.92 10.07
CA TRP A 112 -17.17 -5.65 8.72
C TRP A 112 -16.97 -4.17 8.44
N PHE A 113 -17.90 -3.32 8.91
CA PHE A 113 -17.78 -1.87 8.76
C PHE A 113 -16.53 -1.32 9.47
N LEU A 114 -16.29 -1.75 10.72
CA LEU A 114 -15.09 -1.35 11.46
C LEU A 114 -13.80 -1.83 10.80
N LEU A 115 -13.78 -3.07 10.29
CA LEU A 115 -12.62 -3.63 9.59
C LEU A 115 -12.28 -2.84 8.32
N ILE A 116 -13.30 -2.48 7.52
CA ILE A 116 -13.13 -1.62 6.34
C ILE A 116 -12.59 -0.26 6.75
N MET A 117 -13.10 0.34 7.82
CA MET A 117 -12.62 1.64 8.31
C MET A 117 -11.14 1.59 8.71
N VAL A 118 -10.73 0.55 9.43
CA VAL A 118 -9.32 0.31 9.80
C VAL A 118 -8.45 0.18 8.55
N PHE A 119 -8.92 -0.59 7.55
CA PHE A 119 -8.22 -0.79 6.29
C PHE A 119 -8.08 0.53 5.51
N CYS A 120 -9.12 1.36 5.44
CA CYS A 120 -9.05 2.69 4.83
C CYS A 120 -7.93 3.52 5.46
N ILE A 121 -7.87 3.61 6.78
CA ILE A 121 -6.85 4.41 7.46
C ILE A 121 -5.45 3.85 7.14
N GLN A 122 -5.30 2.53 7.12
CA GLN A 122 -4.03 1.87 6.84
C GLN A 122 -3.50 2.16 5.42
N VAL A 123 -4.38 2.17 4.41
CA VAL A 123 -4.03 2.45 3.01
C VAL A 123 -3.43 3.86 2.86
N TYR A 124 -3.91 4.84 3.62
CA TYR A 124 -3.41 6.22 3.57
C TYR A 124 -2.24 6.48 4.54
N ALA A 125 -2.17 5.76 5.67
CA ALA A 125 -1.12 5.95 6.67
C ALA A 125 0.28 5.63 6.13
N PHE A 126 0.47 4.48 5.48
CA PHE A 126 1.79 4.08 4.97
C PHE A 126 2.41 5.00 3.91
N PRO A 127 1.69 5.41 2.85
CA PRO A 127 2.24 6.36 1.88
C PRO A 127 2.49 7.74 2.50
N GLN A 128 1.74 8.14 3.52
CA GLN A 128 2.03 9.37 4.26
C GLN A 128 3.33 9.27 5.07
N ILE A 129 3.61 8.15 5.76
CA ILE A 129 4.91 7.96 6.44
C ILE A 129 6.06 7.95 5.43
N ALA A 130 5.81 7.43 4.22
CA ALA A 130 6.80 7.39 3.16
C ALA A 130 7.19 8.79 2.67
N ARG A 131 6.22 9.72 2.56
CA ARG A 131 6.42 11.06 1.99
C ARG A 131 6.61 12.16 3.03
N PHE A 132 6.02 12.04 4.21
CA PHE A 132 5.98 13.05 5.26
C PHE A 132 6.44 12.49 6.61
N ASP A 133 7.36 13.20 7.28
CA ASP A 133 7.76 12.90 8.66
C ASP A 133 6.71 13.45 9.64
N THR A 134 5.58 12.76 9.74
CA THR A 134 4.40 13.23 10.48
C THR A 134 4.21 12.41 11.75
N GLY A 135 4.04 13.07 12.91
CA GLY A 135 3.78 12.36 14.18
C GLY A 135 2.51 11.49 14.16
N LEU A 136 2.48 10.43 14.99
CA LEU A 136 1.42 9.40 15.02
C LEU A 136 -0.01 9.95 15.04
N HIS A 137 -0.30 10.91 15.93
CA HIS A 137 -1.64 11.49 16.06
C HIS A 137 -2.06 12.26 14.81
N ARG A 138 -1.15 13.07 14.24
CA ARG A 138 -1.41 13.83 13.02
C ARG A 138 -1.56 12.92 11.82
N LEU A 139 -0.79 11.83 11.76
CA LEU A 139 -0.91 10.81 10.73
C LEU A 139 -2.32 10.23 10.71
N LEU A 140 -2.82 9.74 11.84
CA LEU A 140 -4.15 9.12 11.92
C LEU A 140 -5.27 10.10 11.54
N CYS A 141 -5.24 11.32 12.08
CA CYS A 141 -6.23 12.34 11.78
C CYS A 141 -6.20 12.74 10.30
N ASN A 142 -5.00 12.93 9.74
CA ASN A 142 -4.83 13.31 8.34
C ASN A 142 -5.22 12.16 7.40
N SER A 143 -4.87 10.91 7.73
CA SER A 143 -5.28 9.72 6.97
C SER A 143 -6.80 9.58 6.94
N ALA A 144 -7.48 9.79 8.07
CA ALA A 144 -8.94 9.77 8.13
C ALA A 144 -9.57 10.90 7.29
N LEU A 145 -9.03 12.11 7.39
CA LEU A 145 -9.52 13.26 6.63
C LEU A 145 -9.30 13.09 5.12
N LEU A 146 -8.16 12.54 4.70
CA LEU A 146 -7.87 12.24 3.30
C LEU A 146 -8.75 11.12 2.74
N ALA A 147 -9.04 10.09 3.55
CA ALA A 147 -9.95 9.01 3.16
C ALA A 147 -11.37 9.53 2.90
N VAL A 148 -11.89 10.41 3.78
CA VAL A 148 -13.21 11.02 3.61
C VAL A 148 -13.22 12.04 2.46
N GLY A 149 -12.17 12.89 2.38
CA GLY A 149 -12.06 13.92 1.35
C GLY A 149 -11.86 13.38 -0.07
N ASN A 150 -11.29 12.18 -0.22
CA ASN A 150 -11.05 11.53 -1.50
C ASN A 150 -11.77 10.17 -1.59
N PHE A 151 -13.08 10.20 -1.33
CA PHE A 151 -13.93 9.00 -1.38
C PHE A 151 -13.79 8.18 -2.69
N PRO A 152 -13.78 8.78 -3.90
CA PRO A 152 -13.66 8.01 -5.15
C PRO A 152 -12.34 7.24 -5.25
N THR A 153 -11.24 7.85 -4.79
CA THR A 153 -9.92 7.22 -4.80
C THR A 153 -9.82 6.14 -3.73
N THR A 154 -10.43 6.35 -2.55
CA THR A 154 -10.50 5.35 -1.49
C THR A 154 -11.24 4.10 -1.96
N VAL A 155 -12.38 4.29 -2.64
CA VAL A 155 -13.14 3.17 -3.24
C VAL A 155 -12.28 2.43 -4.25
N PHE A 156 -11.53 3.12 -5.11
CA PHE A 156 -10.63 2.48 -6.05
C PHE A 156 -9.56 1.62 -5.36
N PHE A 157 -8.92 2.13 -4.30
CA PHE A 157 -7.89 1.40 -3.55
C PHE A 157 -8.41 0.16 -2.81
N ILE A 158 -9.71 0.11 -2.52
CA ILE A 158 -10.37 -1.04 -1.86
C ILE A 158 -10.88 -2.04 -2.89
N VAL A 159 -11.57 -1.56 -3.93
CA VAL A 159 -12.22 -2.41 -4.93
C VAL A 159 -11.21 -3.16 -5.77
N VAL A 160 -10.08 -2.55 -6.14
CA VAL A 160 -9.02 -3.20 -6.93
C VAL A 160 -8.48 -4.46 -6.25
N PRO A 161 -7.96 -4.42 -5.00
CA PRO A 161 -7.42 -5.60 -4.34
C PRO A 161 -8.51 -6.64 -4.04
N ILE A 162 -9.72 -6.21 -3.64
CA ILE A 162 -10.85 -7.14 -3.44
C ILE A 162 -11.21 -7.85 -4.74
N GLY A 163 -11.27 -7.12 -5.85
CA GLY A 163 -11.56 -7.68 -7.18
C GLY A 163 -10.52 -8.70 -7.62
N ILE A 164 -9.24 -8.42 -7.37
CA ILE A 164 -8.14 -9.35 -7.67
C ILE A 164 -8.24 -10.61 -6.80
N LEU A 165 -8.48 -10.46 -5.50
CA LEU A 165 -8.65 -11.59 -4.58
C LEU A 165 -9.86 -12.45 -4.96
N HIS A 166 -10.99 -11.82 -5.29
CA HIS A 166 -12.20 -12.51 -5.71
C HIS A 166 -12.00 -13.26 -7.05
N PHE A 167 -11.36 -12.62 -8.04
CA PHE A 167 -11.04 -13.26 -9.31
C PHE A 167 -10.08 -14.44 -9.15
N SER A 168 -9.11 -14.30 -8.24
CA SER A 168 -8.15 -15.34 -7.86
C SER A 168 -8.83 -16.54 -7.19
N ALA A 169 -9.82 -16.30 -6.31
CA ALA A 169 -10.52 -17.33 -5.54
C ALA A 169 -11.47 -18.21 -6.37
N GLN A 170 -11.90 -17.77 -7.55
CA GLN A 170 -12.87 -18.52 -8.38
C GLN A 170 -12.31 -19.82 -8.98
N SER A 171 -10.99 -20.03 -9.05
CA SER A 171 -10.40 -21.30 -9.51
C SER A 171 -8.98 -21.50 -9.01
N GLY A 172 -8.63 -22.72 -8.60
CA GLY A 172 -7.27 -23.04 -8.13
C GLY A 172 -6.16 -22.71 -9.14
N LYS A 173 -6.40 -22.88 -10.45
CA LYS A 173 -5.44 -22.48 -11.50
C LYS A 173 -5.23 -20.95 -11.56
N ARG A 174 -6.30 -20.18 -11.36
CA ARG A 174 -6.27 -18.70 -11.35
C ARG A 174 -5.56 -18.18 -10.11
N LEU A 175 -5.68 -18.87 -8.98
CA LEU A 175 -4.95 -18.56 -7.76
C LEU A 175 -3.44 -18.64 -7.96
N VAL A 176 -2.94 -19.73 -8.56
CA VAL A 176 -1.50 -19.93 -8.80
C VAL A 176 -0.94 -18.90 -9.78
N VAL A 177 -1.66 -18.61 -10.88
CA VAL A 177 -1.24 -17.58 -11.85
C VAL A 177 -1.21 -16.20 -11.20
N THR A 178 -2.27 -15.81 -10.48
CA THR A 178 -2.36 -14.50 -9.84
C THR A 178 -1.32 -14.34 -8.73
N GLY A 179 -1.13 -15.38 -7.91
CA GLY A 179 -0.11 -15.40 -6.86
C GLY A 179 1.31 -15.29 -7.43
N SER A 180 1.59 -15.97 -8.54
CA SER A 180 2.88 -15.86 -9.23
C SER A 180 3.11 -14.44 -9.75
N LEU A 181 2.11 -13.82 -10.39
CA LEU A 181 2.22 -12.44 -10.89
C LEU A 181 2.44 -11.43 -9.75
N LEU A 182 1.74 -11.59 -8.62
CA LEU A 182 1.94 -10.79 -7.42
C LEU A 182 3.36 -10.93 -6.87
N LEU A 183 3.89 -12.15 -6.87
CA LEU A 183 5.25 -12.46 -6.40
C LEU A 183 6.33 -11.84 -7.30
N PHE A 184 6.14 -11.79 -8.62
CA PHE A 184 7.17 -11.23 -9.51
C PHE A 184 7.17 -9.71 -9.55
N PHE A 185 6.02 -9.05 -9.73
CA PHE A 185 5.97 -7.58 -9.82
C PHE A 185 4.66 -6.94 -9.35
N GLY A 186 3.64 -7.73 -8.99
CA GLY A 186 2.30 -7.20 -8.78
C GLY A 186 2.21 -6.20 -7.64
N PHE A 187 2.80 -6.45 -6.45
CA PHE A 187 2.71 -5.49 -5.34
C PHE A 187 3.37 -4.14 -5.68
N ALA A 188 4.54 -4.18 -6.30
CA ALA A 188 5.22 -2.97 -6.76
C ALA A 188 4.42 -2.22 -7.83
N ALA A 189 3.83 -2.92 -8.80
CA ALA A 189 2.99 -2.31 -9.83
C ALA A 189 1.74 -1.64 -9.25
N PHE A 190 1.06 -2.29 -8.29
CA PHE A 190 -0.07 -1.66 -7.60
C PHE A 190 0.36 -0.41 -6.83
N ALA A 191 1.47 -0.50 -6.09
CA ALA A 191 2.02 0.64 -5.36
C ALA A 191 2.39 1.80 -6.30
N TYR A 192 2.94 1.51 -7.48
CA TYR A 192 3.25 2.52 -8.49
C TYR A 192 1.99 3.21 -9.02
N ILE A 193 0.94 2.45 -9.36
CA ILE A 193 -0.34 3.04 -9.79
C ILE A 193 -0.91 3.90 -8.66
N TYR A 194 -0.88 3.41 -7.42
CA TYR A 194 -1.45 4.12 -6.27
C TYR A 194 -0.71 5.42 -5.97
N THR A 195 0.62 5.40 -6.06
CA THR A 195 1.45 6.61 -5.87
C THR A 195 1.14 7.70 -6.90
N LEU A 196 0.72 7.39 -8.13
CA LEU A 196 0.27 8.40 -9.09
C LEU A 196 -0.95 9.18 -8.58
N PHE A 197 -1.91 8.47 -7.96
CA PHE A 197 -3.08 9.09 -7.35
C PHE A 197 -2.70 9.84 -6.06
N PHE A 198 -1.86 9.24 -5.21
CA PHE A 198 -1.38 9.89 -4.00
C PHE A 198 -0.61 11.17 -4.29
N ASN A 199 0.22 11.20 -5.34
CA ASN A 199 0.96 12.40 -5.73
C ASN A 199 0.01 13.56 -6.04
N ARG A 200 -1.02 13.32 -6.85
CA ARG A 200 -2.06 14.33 -7.12
C ARG A 200 -2.79 14.81 -5.88
N ILE A 201 -3.07 13.92 -4.93
CA ILE A 201 -3.75 14.26 -3.68
C ILE A 201 -2.84 15.10 -2.79
N PHE A 202 -1.61 14.65 -2.57
CA PHE A 202 -0.64 15.31 -1.70
C PHE A 202 -0.21 16.67 -2.26
N ASP A 203 -0.05 16.82 -3.57
CA ASP A 203 0.29 18.11 -4.19
C ASP A 203 -0.84 19.13 -4.00
N ARG A 204 -2.12 18.72 -4.07
CA ARG A 204 -3.26 19.59 -3.73
C ARG A 204 -3.31 19.98 -2.27
N CYS A 205 -2.87 19.11 -1.36
CA CYS A 205 -2.80 19.43 0.06
C CYS A 205 -1.68 20.44 0.37
N ILE A 206 -0.53 20.32 -0.30
CA ILE A 206 0.60 21.25 -0.15
C ILE A 206 0.20 22.64 -0.66
N THR A 207 -0.45 22.74 -1.83
CA THR A 207 -0.87 24.04 -2.39
C THR A 207 -1.94 24.74 -1.55
N LYS A 208 -2.91 23.99 -1.00
CA LYS A 208 -3.91 24.56 -0.05
C LYS A 208 -3.31 24.98 1.30
N GLY A 209 -2.20 24.38 1.72
CA GLY A 209 -1.50 24.77 2.94
C GLY A 209 -0.74 26.09 2.78
N ALA A 210 -0.15 26.31 1.60
CA ALA A 210 0.60 27.52 1.28
C ALA A 210 -0.28 28.77 1.07
N ASP A 211 -1.56 28.59 0.71
CA ASP A 211 -2.52 29.68 0.51
C ASP A 211 -3.19 30.13 1.83
N ASN A 212 -3.01 29.38 2.92
CA ASN A 212 -3.56 29.64 4.25
C ASN A 212 -2.51 30.13 5.27
N THR A 213 -1.33 30.55 4.80
CA THR A 213 -0.23 31.14 5.59
C THR A 213 0.17 32.48 5.01
#